data_AF-A0A381WYT3-F1
#
_entry.id   AF-A0A381WYT3-F1
#
_cell.length_a   1.000
_cell.length_b   1.000
_cell.length_c   1.000
_cell.angle_alpha   90.00
_cell.angle_beta   90.00
_cell.angle_gamma   90.00
#
_symmetry.space_group_name_H-M   'P 1'
#
loop_
_entity.id
_entity.type
_entity.pdbx_description
1 polymer ?
#
loop_
_entity_poly.entity_id
_entity_poly.type
_entity_poly.pdbx_seq_one_letter_code
_entity_poly.pdbx_strand_id
1 'polypeptide(L)'
;VLFITLAATSLVAMSTQTEPADYACPSFLGHGINTGRSFCDVLTGRESAGGIIVTIPPDRGETTLTFELSNRHTYSEGQIRAGRAFARYTATIGILMLDNTLLARAAVQSEFRDADDLVDRVDGGAGPGGVKAVAPVGLESVSVTIPSGVTEVSILGEVLEVIRIDGQDTFRSPGRPIAIISNV
;
A
#
# COMPACT_ATOMS: atom_id res chain seq x y z
N VAL A 1 12.08 -55.50 35.22
CA VAL A 1 12.76 -54.25 34.81
C VAL A 1 12.19 -53.85 33.46
N LEU A 2 11.32 -52.85 33.43
CA LEU A 2 10.65 -52.37 32.22
C LEU A 2 10.99 -50.88 32.06
N PHE A 3 11.84 -50.56 31.07
CA PHE A 3 12.21 -49.18 30.76
C PHE A 3 11.23 -48.64 29.72
N ILE A 4 10.45 -47.62 30.11
CA ILE A 4 9.61 -46.84 29.20
C ILE A 4 10.44 -45.63 28.75
N THR A 5 10.80 -45.58 27.47
CA THR A 5 11.43 -44.41 26.84
C THR A 5 10.36 -43.42 26.40
N LEU A 6 10.24 -42.29 27.11
CA LEU A 6 9.50 -41.13 26.61
C LEU A 6 10.33 -40.43 25.53
N ALA A 7 9.83 -40.42 24.30
CA ALA A 7 10.36 -39.55 23.25
C ALA A 7 9.84 -38.12 23.47
N ALA A 8 10.74 -37.20 23.81
CA ALA A 8 10.42 -35.77 23.89
C ALA A 8 10.44 -35.17 22.48
N THR A 9 9.28 -34.84 21.93
CA THR A 9 9.14 -34.02 20.74
C THR A 9 9.39 -32.55 21.11
N SER A 10 10.56 -32.02 20.78
CA SER A 10 10.85 -30.59 20.89
C SER A 10 10.12 -29.83 19.78
N LEU A 11 9.16 -28.98 20.15
CA LEU A 11 8.59 -27.97 19.27
C LEU A 11 9.66 -26.89 19.01
N VAL A 12 10.21 -26.87 17.79
CA VAL A 12 11.05 -25.77 17.33
C VAL A 12 10.13 -24.61 16.99
N ALA A 13 10.10 -23.58 17.82
CA ALA A 13 9.48 -22.31 17.47
C ALA A 13 10.32 -21.66 16.35
N MET A 14 9.77 -21.62 15.14
CA MET A 14 10.37 -20.82 14.07
C MET A 14 10.25 -19.34 14.45
N SER A 15 11.40 -18.69 14.66
CA SER A 15 11.47 -17.26 14.88
C SER A 15 11.14 -16.53 13.58
N THR A 16 9.95 -15.93 13.50
CA THR A 16 9.59 -15.05 12.38
C THR A 16 10.42 -13.76 12.48
N GLN A 17 11.36 -13.57 11.55
CA GLN A 17 12.11 -12.32 11.44
C GLN A 17 11.34 -11.35 10.54
N THR A 18 11.08 -10.15 11.05
CA THR A 18 10.51 -9.04 10.28
C THR A 18 11.63 -8.05 9.98
N GLU A 19 11.78 -7.71 8.70
CA GLU A 19 12.72 -6.70 8.23
C GLU A 19 12.01 -5.79 7.21
N PRO A 20 12.39 -4.50 7.12
CA PRO A 20 11.88 -3.63 6.06
C PRO A 20 12.24 -4.20 4.70
N ALA A 21 11.29 -4.24 3.77
CA ALA A 21 11.57 -4.72 2.44
C ALA A 21 12.41 -3.68 1.66
N ASP A 22 13.29 -4.16 0.78
CA ASP A 22 13.86 -3.30 -0.27
C ASP A 22 12.84 -3.19 -1.41
N TYR A 23 12.56 -1.97 -1.87
CA TYR A 23 11.59 -1.75 -2.94
C TYR A 23 11.90 -0.52 -3.79
N ALA A 24 11.65 -0.64 -5.09
CA ALA A 24 11.75 0.42 -6.06
C ALA A 24 10.39 1.12 -6.22
N CYS A 25 10.31 2.38 -5.78
CA CYS A 25 9.13 3.23 -5.90
C CYS A 25 9.22 4.10 -7.18
N PRO A 26 8.48 3.79 -8.26
CA PRO A 26 8.55 4.57 -9.51
C PRO A 26 7.95 5.98 -9.37
N SER A 27 7.06 6.18 -8.41
CA SER A 27 6.40 7.47 -8.15
C SER A 27 6.42 7.80 -6.67
N PHE A 28 7.59 8.23 -6.19
CA PHE A 28 7.76 8.63 -4.80
C PHE A 28 6.95 9.88 -4.48
N LEU A 29 6.08 9.79 -3.48
CA LEU A 29 5.19 10.89 -3.11
C LEU A 29 5.87 11.86 -2.14
N GLY A 30 6.58 11.34 -1.13
CA GLY A 30 7.24 12.11 -0.07
C GLY A 30 7.20 11.39 1.28
N HIS A 31 7.55 12.10 2.35
CA HIS A 31 7.47 11.60 3.71
C HIS A 31 6.30 12.20 4.47
N GLY A 32 5.70 11.41 5.35
CA GLY A 32 4.70 11.88 6.31
C GLY A 32 5.31 12.87 7.30
N ILE A 33 4.68 14.03 7.48
CA ILE A 33 5.21 15.05 8.40
C ILE A 33 5.09 14.62 9.86
N ASN A 34 4.08 13.81 10.19
CA ASN A 34 3.85 13.35 11.57
C ASN A 34 4.47 11.97 11.80
N THR A 35 4.35 11.07 10.81
CA THR A 35 4.77 9.68 10.95
C THR A 35 6.20 9.41 10.49
N GLY A 36 6.78 10.30 9.67
CA GLY A 36 8.07 10.08 9.01
C GLY A 36 8.07 8.96 7.96
N ARG A 37 6.92 8.33 7.69
CA ARG A 37 6.80 7.21 6.76
C ARG A 37 7.04 7.66 5.34
N SER A 38 7.78 6.85 4.58
CA SER A 38 7.87 6.98 3.13
C SER A 38 6.55 6.58 2.47
N PHE A 39 6.04 7.43 1.59
CA PHE A 39 4.82 7.18 0.82
C PHE A 39 5.15 7.02 -0.67
N CYS A 40 4.65 5.94 -1.28
CA CYS A 40 4.79 5.67 -2.70
C CYS A 40 3.40 5.65 -3.37
N ASP A 41 3.25 6.38 -4.47
CA ASP A 41 2.03 6.31 -5.29
C ASP A 41 1.98 4.97 -6.04
N VAL A 42 0.86 4.26 -5.93
CA VAL A 42 0.55 3.08 -6.76
C VAL A 42 -0.07 3.55 -8.07
N LEU A 43 0.62 3.27 -9.17
CA LEU A 43 0.17 3.62 -10.51
C LEU A 43 -0.69 2.51 -11.10
N THR A 44 -1.77 2.86 -11.79
CA THR A 44 -2.51 1.91 -12.62
C THR A 44 -1.64 1.40 -13.75
N GLY A 45 -1.74 0.12 -14.08
CA GLY A 45 -1.03 -0.45 -15.22
C GLY A 45 -1.57 -1.81 -15.64
N ARG A 46 -0.87 -2.44 -16.59
CA ARG A 46 -1.17 -3.80 -17.07
C ARG A 46 0.01 -4.75 -16.92
N GLU A 47 1.23 -4.21 -16.95
CA GLU A 47 2.47 -4.96 -16.84
C GLU A 47 3.06 -4.75 -15.44
N SER A 48 3.38 -5.86 -14.77
CA SER A 48 4.02 -5.92 -13.45
C SER A 48 5.27 -5.03 -13.36
N ALA A 49 6.07 -4.95 -14.41
CA ALA A 49 7.29 -4.12 -14.45
C ALA A 49 7.04 -2.62 -14.27
N GLY A 50 5.80 -2.14 -14.44
CA GLY A 50 5.41 -0.74 -14.22
C GLY A 50 4.93 -0.43 -12.80
N GLY A 51 4.85 -1.43 -11.92
CA GLY A 51 4.41 -1.28 -10.53
C GLY A 51 5.55 -0.92 -9.58
N ILE A 52 5.24 -0.98 -8.28
CA ILE A 52 6.25 -0.87 -7.22
C ILE A 52 6.89 -2.26 -7.07
N ILE A 53 8.19 -2.36 -7.34
CA ILE A 53 8.89 -3.64 -7.29
C ILE A 53 9.46 -3.84 -5.89
N VAL A 54 9.06 -4.92 -5.23
CA VAL A 54 9.55 -5.32 -3.90
C VAL A 54 10.48 -6.50 -4.07
N THR A 55 11.71 -6.36 -3.59
CA THR A 55 12.73 -7.41 -3.61
C THR A 55 12.53 -8.33 -2.42
N ILE A 56 12.39 -9.62 -2.69
CA ILE A 56 12.26 -10.68 -1.69
C ILE A 56 13.66 -11.26 -1.44
N PRO A 57 14.15 -11.25 -0.19
CA PRO A 57 15.47 -11.79 0.11
C PRO A 57 15.60 -13.25 -0.34
N PRO A 58 16.71 -13.63 -1.00
CA PRO A 58 16.93 -15.00 -1.41
C PRO A 58 17.01 -15.93 -0.18
N ASP A 59 16.76 -17.22 -0.40
CA ASP A 59 16.88 -18.30 0.60
C ASP A 59 15.93 -18.23 1.80
N ARG A 60 15.03 -17.25 1.84
CA ARG A 60 13.83 -17.30 2.68
C ARG A 60 12.85 -18.24 1.95
N GLY A 61 12.28 -19.21 2.65
CA GLY A 61 11.25 -20.07 2.06
C GLY A 61 9.99 -19.28 1.71
N GLU A 62 8.82 -19.81 2.06
CA GLU A 62 7.62 -19.00 2.03
C GLU A 62 7.78 -17.76 2.95
N THR A 63 7.45 -16.58 2.43
CA THR A 63 7.62 -15.29 3.12
C THR A 63 6.33 -14.50 3.10
N THR A 64 6.07 -13.69 4.12
CA THR A 64 4.90 -12.80 4.15
C THR A 64 5.34 -11.38 3.84
N LEU A 65 4.81 -10.81 2.75
CA LEU A 65 4.92 -9.39 2.45
C LEU A 65 3.80 -8.63 3.15
N THR A 66 4.13 -7.60 3.92
CA THR A 66 3.16 -6.71 4.56
C THR A 66 3.38 -5.26 4.14
N PHE A 67 2.31 -4.51 3.98
CA PHE A 67 2.37 -3.06 3.79
C PHE A 67 1.04 -2.41 4.17
N GLU A 68 1.07 -1.09 4.32
CA GLU A 68 -0.13 -0.29 4.56
C GLU A 68 -0.62 0.33 3.25
N LEU A 69 -1.92 0.19 2.97
CA LEU A 69 -2.58 0.72 1.78
C LEU A 69 -3.55 1.84 2.15
N SER A 70 -3.41 2.99 1.49
CA SER A 70 -4.26 4.16 1.67
C SER A 70 -4.83 4.66 0.35
N ASN A 71 -6.03 5.25 0.39
CA ASN A 71 -6.52 6.00 -0.76
C ASN A 71 -5.77 7.33 -0.90
N ARG A 72 -5.71 7.84 -2.12
CA ARG A 72 -5.03 9.09 -2.46
C ARG A 72 -6.01 10.25 -2.51
N HIS A 73 -5.97 11.15 -1.54
CA HIS A 73 -6.81 12.36 -1.50
C HIS A 73 -6.04 13.60 -1.97
N THR A 74 -6.72 14.53 -2.65
CA THR A 74 -6.18 15.87 -2.93
C THR A 74 -6.86 16.89 -2.02
N TYR A 75 -6.18 17.23 -0.94
CA TYR A 75 -6.60 18.14 0.10
C TYR A 75 -6.77 19.58 -0.39
N SER A 76 -7.87 20.21 0.02
CA SER A 76 -8.14 21.62 -0.22
C SER A 76 -8.98 22.22 0.92
N GLU A 77 -8.39 23.13 1.70
CA GLU A 77 -9.13 23.88 2.72
C GLU A 77 -10.32 24.65 2.15
N GLY A 78 -10.18 25.17 0.92
CA GLY A 78 -11.25 25.89 0.24
C GLY A 78 -12.47 25.00 0.00
N GLN A 79 -12.26 23.75 -0.42
CA GLN A 79 -13.36 22.79 -0.59
C GLN A 79 -14.00 22.40 0.74
N ILE A 80 -13.21 22.28 1.82
CA ILE A 80 -13.72 21.96 3.16
C ILE A 80 -14.61 23.10 3.65
N ARG A 81 -14.11 24.34 3.61
CA ARG A 81 -14.87 25.54 3.98
C ARG A 81 -16.14 25.73 3.14
N ALA A 82 -16.12 25.28 1.90
CA ALA A 82 -17.27 25.32 1.00
C ALA A 82 -18.25 24.13 1.18
N GLY A 83 -17.99 23.19 2.10
CA GLY A 83 -18.84 22.01 2.31
C GLY A 83 -18.85 21.03 1.12
N ARG A 84 -17.79 21.04 0.31
CA ARG A 84 -17.68 20.30 -0.96
C ARG A 84 -16.53 19.31 -1.01
N ALA A 85 -15.79 19.15 0.08
CA ALA A 85 -14.60 18.31 0.08
C ALA A 85 -14.89 16.81 0.14
N PHE A 86 -16.15 16.41 0.43
CA PHE A 86 -16.50 15.01 0.57
C PHE A 86 -16.08 14.19 -0.64
N ALA A 87 -15.35 13.11 -0.38
CA ALA A 87 -15.03 12.10 -1.38
C ALA A 87 -14.95 10.72 -0.73
N ARG A 88 -15.62 9.74 -1.32
CA ARG A 88 -15.44 8.32 -1.02
C ARG A 88 -14.60 7.69 -2.11
N TYR A 89 -13.53 7.02 -1.70
CA TYR A 89 -12.58 6.36 -2.59
C TYR A 89 -12.67 4.85 -2.43
N THR A 90 -12.49 4.12 -3.52
CA THR A 90 -12.22 2.67 -3.48
C THR A 90 -11.12 2.38 -4.49
N ALA A 91 -9.91 2.17 -4.01
CA ALA A 91 -8.78 1.75 -4.84
C ALA A 91 -8.59 0.24 -4.74
N THR A 92 -8.37 -0.41 -5.88
CA THR A 92 -8.03 -1.83 -5.97
C THR A 92 -6.66 -1.99 -6.64
N ILE A 93 -5.84 -2.84 -6.05
CA ILE A 93 -4.46 -3.12 -6.49
C ILE A 93 -4.26 -4.64 -6.63
N GLY A 94 -3.37 -5.03 -7.54
CA GLY A 94 -2.85 -6.38 -7.67
C GLY A 94 -1.45 -6.49 -7.09
N ILE A 95 -1.14 -7.64 -6.50
CA ILE A 95 0.20 -8.05 -6.13
C ILE A 95 0.57 -9.20 -7.07
N LEU A 96 1.57 -9.00 -7.92
CA LEU A 96 1.90 -9.89 -9.04
C LEU A 96 3.35 -10.35 -8.98
N MET A 97 3.62 -11.53 -9.52
CA MET A 97 4.96 -11.88 -9.98
C MET A 97 5.33 -11.08 -11.24
N LEU A 98 6.62 -11.01 -11.57
CA LEU A 98 7.10 -10.25 -12.73
C LEU A 98 6.62 -10.82 -14.07
N ASP A 99 6.19 -12.07 -14.13
CA ASP A 99 5.56 -12.67 -15.32
C ASP A 99 4.05 -12.34 -15.44
N ASN A 100 3.54 -11.39 -14.66
CA ASN A 100 2.13 -11.00 -14.53
C ASN A 100 1.21 -12.05 -13.86
N THR A 101 1.76 -13.10 -13.23
CA THR A 101 0.95 -14.00 -12.42
C THR A 101 0.45 -13.28 -11.17
N LEU A 102 -0.87 -13.20 -10.98
CA LEU A 102 -1.49 -12.58 -9.82
C LEU A 102 -1.33 -13.48 -8.57
N LEU A 103 -0.71 -12.94 -7.52
CA LEU A 103 -0.61 -13.60 -6.21
C LEU A 103 -1.80 -13.25 -5.33
N ALA A 104 -2.15 -11.96 -5.25
CA ALA A 104 -3.24 -11.47 -4.42
C ALA A 104 -3.82 -10.16 -4.97
N ARG A 105 -5.01 -9.82 -4.50
CA ARG A 105 -5.67 -8.52 -4.75
C ARG A 105 -6.01 -7.89 -3.40
N ALA A 106 -5.76 -6.60 -3.28
CA ALA A 106 -6.12 -5.82 -2.10
C ALA A 106 -6.95 -4.60 -2.52
N ALA A 107 -7.78 -4.11 -1.62
CA ALA A 107 -8.56 -2.90 -1.83
C ALA A 107 -8.68 -2.11 -0.55
N VAL A 108 -8.75 -0.78 -0.68
CA VAL A 108 -9.02 0.13 0.43
C VAL A 108 -10.21 1.00 0.07
N GLN A 109 -11.18 1.07 0.98
CA GLN A 109 -12.29 2.00 0.90
C GLN A 109 -12.22 2.98 2.06
N SER A 110 -12.33 4.27 1.76
CA SER A 110 -12.34 5.31 2.79
C SER A 110 -13.08 6.54 2.31
N GLU A 111 -13.50 7.34 3.29
CA GLU A 111 -14.14 8.63 3.07
C GLU A 111 -13.22 9.74 3.57
N PHE A 112 -13.19 10.83 2.83
CA PHE A 112 -12.63 12.10 3.27
C PHE A 112 -13.80 13.05 3.49
N ARG A 113 -13.94 13.59 4.69
CA ARG A 113 -14.93 14.60 5.09
C ARG A 113 -14.24 15.90 5.46
N ASP A 114 -13.14 15.80 6.20
CA ASP A 114 -12.32 16.92 6.63
C ASP A 114 -10.86 16.49 6.88
N ALA A 115 -10.04 17.42 7.38
CA ALA A 115 -8.61 17.20 7.59
C ALA A 115 -8.28 16.07 8.57
N ASP A 116 -9.18 15.72 9.49
CA ASP A 116 -8.95 14.70 10.52
C ASP A 116 -9.05 13.28 9.95
N ASP A 117 -9.63 13.13 8.75
CA ASP A 117 -9.66 11.85 8.03
C ASP A 117 -8.30 11.50 7.37
N LEU A 118 -7.36 12.44 7.32
CA LEU A 118 -6.03 12.19 6.75
C LEU A 118 -5.20 11.29 7.68
N VAL A 119 -4.57 10.27 7.10
CA VAL A 119 -3.61 9.42 7.83
C VAL A 119 -2.35 10.22 8.17
N ASP A 120 -1.90 11.06 7.24
CA ASP A 120 -0.82 12.01 7.44
C ASP A 120 -0.92 13.13 6.39
N ARG A 121 -0.11 14.16 6.57
CA ARG A 121 0.19 15.16 5.55
C ARG A 121 1.58 14.85 4.99
N VAL A 122 1.79 15.07 3.69
CA VAL A 122 3.07 14.73 3.04
C VAL A 122 3.91 15.98 2.78
N ASP A 123 5.19 15.92 3.07
CA ASP A 123 6.16 17.00 2.85
C ASP A 123 6.42 17.33 1.36
N GLY A 124 7.28 18.33 1.12
CA GLY A 124 7.81 18.62 -0.22
C GLY A 124 6.81 19.23 -1.21
N GLY A 125 5.81 19.97 -0.72
CA GLY A 125 4.80 20.65 -1.54
C GLY A 125 4.89 22.18 -1.52
N ALA A 126 4.10 22.81 -2.38
CA ALA A 126 4.02 24.27 -2.50
C ALA A 126 2.91 24.90 -1.63
N GLY A 127 2.24 24.12 -0.77
CA GLY A 127 1.19 24.61 0.13
C GLY A 127 1.77 25.28 1.40
N PRO A 128 0.90 25.89 2.24
CA PRO A 128 1.30 26.39 3.56
C PRO A 128 2.02 25.31 4.37
N GLY A 129 3.15 25.66 4.98
CA GLY A 129 3.99 24.71 5.72
C GLY A 129 4.84 23.77 4.85
N GLY A 130 4.92 23.99 3.53
CA GLY A 130 5.73 23.16 2.63
C GLY A 130 5.12 21.79 2.35
N VAL A 131 3.80 21.67 2.51
CA VAL A 131 3.07 20.40 2.45
C VAL A 131 2.42 20.21 1.09
N LYS A 132 2.39 18.97 0.59
CA LYS A 132 1.69 18.60 -0.64
C LYS A 132 0.17 18.75 -0.48
N ALA A 133 -0.48 18.99 -1.61
CA ALA A 133 -1.93 18.90 -1.71
C ALA A 133 -2.40 17.44 -1.64
N VAL A 134 -1.54 16.48 -1.94
CA VAL A 134 -1.89 15.05 -1.91
C VAL A 134 -1.58 14.47 -0.54
N ALA A 135 -2.49 13.64 -0.01
CA ALA A 135 -2.35 12.98 1.28
C ALA A 135 -3.06 11.61 1.29
N PRO A 136 -2.56 10.66 2.12
CA PRO A 136 -3.24 9.38 2.35
C PRO A 136 -4.51 9.55 3.20
N VAL A 137 -5.59 8.86 2.82
CA VAL A 137 -6.86 8.77 3.56
C VAL A 137 -7.30 7.31 3.67
N GLY A 138 -7.71 6.91 4.88
CA GLY A 138 -7.95 5.50 5.20
C GLY A 138 -6.66 4.67 5.20
N LEU A 139 -6.69 3.57 5.93
CA LEU A 139 -5.53 2.72 6.17
C LEU A 139 -5.97 1.27 6.26
N GLU A 140 -5.46 0.44 5.35
CA GLU A 140 -5.70 -1.00 5.33
C GLU A 140 -4.36 -1.73 5.37
N SER A 141 -4.17 -2.61 6.36
CA SER A 141 -2.98 -3.45 6.46
C SER A 141 -3.10 -4.64 5.51
N VAL A 142 -2.24 -4.71 4.51
CA VAL A 142 -2.20 -5.80 3.53
C VAL A 142 -1.14 -6.82 3.94
N SER A 143 -1.47 -8.11 3.84
CA SER A 143 -0.58 -9.23 4.10
C SER A 143 -0.73 -10.27 2.98
N VAL A 144 0.38 -10.61 2.32
CA VAL A 144 0.39 -11.52 1.17
C VAL A 144 1.47 -12.57 1.36
N THR A 145 1.10 -13.84 1.20
CA THR A 145 2.05 -14.95 1.17
C THR A 145 2.77 -14.99 -0.18
N ILE A 146 4.09 -14.92 -0.12
CA ILE A 146 5.00 -15.01 -1.25
C ILE A 146 5.57 -16.43 -1.32
N PRO A 147 5.32 -17.18 -2.41
CA PRO A 147 5.84 -18.52 -2.58
C PRO A 147 7.37 -18.57 -2.55
N SER A 148 7.93 -19.68 -2.07
CA SER A 148 9.37 -19.92 -2.08
C SER A 148 9.94 -19.82 -3.50
N GLY A 149 11.08 -19.14 -3.66
CA GLY A 149 11.76 -18.98 -4.95
C GLY A 149 11.29 -17.78 -5.78
N VAL A 150 10.28 -17.03 -5.33
CA VAL A 150 9.95 -15.72 -5.87
C VAL A 150 10.91 -14.69 -5.29
N THR A 151 11.65 -14.00 -6.15
CA THR A 151 12.66 -12.99 -5.75
C THR A 151 12.15 -11.57 -5.83
N GLU A 152 11.08 -11.33 -6.61
CA GLU A 152 10.51 -10.00 -6.84
C GLU A 152 9.01 -10.11 -7.02
N VAL A 153 8.29 -9.15 -6.44
CA VAL A 153 6.85 -8.96 -6.69
C VAL A 153 6.56 -7.51 -7.01
N SER A 154 5.47 -7.29 -7.74
CA SER A 154 5.00 -5.98 -8.15
C SER A 154 3.68 -5.64 -7.49
N ILE A 155 3.59 -4.45 -6.91
CA ILE A 155 2.33 -3.85 -6.45
C ILE A 155 1.86 -2.88 -7.54
N LEU A 156 0.72 -3.21 -8.17
CA LEU A 156 0.22 -2.51 -9.35
C LEU A 156 -1.23 -2.08 -9.18
N GLY A 157 -1.56 -0.86 -9.61
CA GLY A 157 -2.92 -0.36 -9.56
C GLY A 157 -3.82 -0.97 -10.64
N GLU A 158 -5.06 -1.29 -10.29
CA GLU A 158 -6.04 -1.82 -11.25
C GLU A 158 -7.14 -0.80 -11.55
N VAL A 159 -7.78 -0.28 -10.50
CA VAL A 159 -8.92 0.63 -10.64
C VAL A 159 -9.06 1.52 -9.42
N LEU A 160 -9.48 2.77 -9.67
CA LEU A 160 -9.99 3.68 -8.65
C LEU A 160 -11.43 4.05 -8.96
N GLU A 161 -12.29 3.89 -7.97
CA GLU A 161 -13.63 4.45 -7.97
C GLU A 161 -13.67 5.63 -7.00
N VAL A 162 -14.25 6.75 -7.45
CA VAL A 162 -14.40 7.96 -6.63
C VAL A 162 -15.83 8.42 -6.68
N ILE A 163 -16.43 8.66 -5.52
CA ILE A 163 -17.75 9.29 -5.39
C ILE A 163 -17.55 10.61 -4.67
N ARG A 164 -18.01 11.69 -5.28
CA ARG A 164 -18.01 13.04 -4.74
C ARG A 164 -19.44 13.58 -4.72
N ILE A 165 -19.62 14.75 -4.14
CA ILE A 165 -20.93 15.42 -4.10
C ILE A 165 -21.50 15.70 -5.50
N ASP A 166 -20.64 15.86 -6.51
CA ASP A 166 -21.00 16.23 -7.88
C ASP A 166 -21.02 15.04 -8.85
N GLY A 167 -20.69 13.83 -8.41
CA GLY A 167 -20.79 12.63 -9.26
C GLY A 167 -19.89 11.47 -8.85
N GLN A 168 -19.78 10.51 -9.76
CA GLN A 168 -18.93 9.32 -9.61
C GLN A 168 -18.01 9.18 -10.82
N ASP A 169 -16.75 8.86 -10.56
CA ASP A 169 -15.72 8.58 -11.56
C ASP A 169 -15.15 7.17 -11.37
N THR A 170 -14.63 6.59 -12.46
CA THR A 170 -13.85 5.37 -12.43
C THR A 170 -12.61 5.51 -13.31
N PHE A 171 -11.44 5.18 -12.78
CA PHE A 171 -10.16 5.34 -13.46
C PHE A 171 -9.43 4.01 -13.60
N ARG A 172 -9.03 3.68 -14.84
CA ARG A 172 -8.26 2.46 -15.19
C ARG A 172 -7.12 2.74 -16.17
N SER A 173 -6.99 4.00 -16.62
CA SER A 173 -6.00 4.39 -17.63
C SER A 173 -4.59 4.30 -17.04
N PRO A 174 -3.64 3.57 -17.68
CA PRO A 174 -2.29 3.37 -17.16
C PRO A 174 -1.55 4.67 -16.79
N GLY A 175 -0.64 4.57 -15.82
CA GLY A 175 0.20 5.67 -15.35
C GLY A 175 -0.49 6.62 -14.37
N ARG A 176 -1.77 6.42 -14.05
CA ARG A 176 -2.48 7.26 -13.06
C ARG A 176 -2.20 6.78 -11.63
N PRO A 177 -1.75 7.65 -10.72
CA PRO A 177 -1.74 7.36 -9.29
C PRO A 177 -3.16 7.14 -8.75
N ILE A 178 -3.41 6.00 -8.10
CA ILE A 178 -4.73 5.66 -7.55
C ILE A 178 -4.76 5.39 -6.05
N ALA A 179 -3.65 4.93 -5.49
CA ALA A 179 -3.50 4.62 -4.08
C ALA A 179 -2.10 5.00 -3.62
N ILE A 180 -1.86 4.91 -2.31
CA ILE A 180 -0.57 5.15 -1.68
C ILE A 180 -0.24 3.92 -0.84
N ILE A 181 1.00 3.42 -0.92
CA ILE A 181 1.51 2.46 0.07
C ILE A 181 2.54 3.09 0.99
N SER A 182 2.67 2.52 2.18
CA SER A 182 3.74 2.81 3.14
C SER A 182 4.06 1.59 4.00
N ASN A 183 5.12 1.67 4.80
CA ASN A 183 5.48 0.64 5.79
C ASN A 183 5.59 -0.76 5.16
N VAL A 184 6.32 -0.83 4.06
CA VAL A 184 6.64 -2.06 3.30
C VAL A 184 7.81 -2.78 3.96
#